data_AF-A0A1T2Z8P6-F1
#
_entry.id   AF-A0A1T2Z8P6-F1
#
_cell.length_a   1.000
_cell.length_b   1.000
_cell.length_c   1.000
_cell.angle_alpha   90.00
_cell.angle_beta   90.00
_cell.angle_gamma   90.00
#
_symmetry.space_group_name_H-M   'P 1'
#
loop_
_entity.id
_entity.type
_entity.pdbx_description
1 polymer ?
#
loop_
_entity_poly.entity_id
_entity_poly.type
_entity_poly.pdbx_seq_one_letter_code
_entity_poly.pdbx_strand_id
1 'polypeptide(L)'
;MTSSAHIFYNSKRVGLTLSDVARHLRENAPWHVSVTEWSGYGIVIPQLLVHTPIPFLIQIEDDPDWVPGEIQEIIGWENLDPNGETAQKIAQYDARLAIQSTTPDQVINDGSSITVSTLGAAIDPCDADISDVLMLLCRKIDGAIHDCVNGGVTVG
;
A
#
# COMPACT_ATOMS: atom_id res chain seq x y z
N MET A 1 0.78 -2.68 -13.13
CA MET A 1 -0.15 -1.80 -12.38
C MET A 1 0.68 -0.69 -11.78
N THR A 2 0.23 0.56 -11.85
CA THR A 2 0.93 1.69 -11.25
C THR A 2 0.36 1.90 -9.86
N SER A 3 1.22 1.94 -8.84
CA SER A 3 0.76 2.25 -7.47
C SER A 3 0.54 3.74 -7.33
N SER A 4 -0.47 4.12 -6.55
CA SER A 4 -0.73 5.52 -6.19
C SER A 4 0.03 5.95 -4.94
N ALA A 5 0.36 5.01 -4.06
CA ALA A 5 1.23 5.24 -2.91
C ALA A 5 1.92 3.95 -2.47
N HIS A 6 2.99 4.10 -1.70
CA HIS A 6 3.66 3.01 -0.99
C HIS A 6 3.78 3.32 0.49
N ILE A 7 3.59 2.31 1.34
CA ILE A 7 3.95 2.41 2.77
C ILE A 7 5.08 1.44 3.06
N PHE A 8 6.31 1.93 3.11
CA PHE A 8 7.49 1.14 3.38
C PHE A 8 7.65 0.86 4.87
N TYR A 9 8.18 -0.32 5.21
CA TYR A 9 8.42 -0.74 6.59
C TYR A 9 9.54 -1.78 6.68
N ASN A 10 10.01 -2.03 7.91
CA ASN A 10 10.98 -3.08 8.19
C ASN A 10 10.27 -4.38 8.57
N SER A 11 10.22 -5.34 7.65
CA SER A 11 9.55 -6.63 7.84
C SER A 11 10.17 -7.48 8.96
N LYS A 12 11.46 -7.30 9.25
CA LYS A 12 12.15 -7.99 10.36
C LYS A 12 11.69 -7.47 11.73
N ARG A 13 11.18 -6.23 11.81
CA ARG A 13 10.57 -5.67 13.02
C ARG A 13 9.07 -5.93 13.09
N VAL A 14 8.39 -5.87 11.93
CA VAL A 14 6.94 -6.02 11.84
C VAL A 14 6.60 -7.16 10.88
N GLY A 15 6.33 -8.34 11.43
CA GLY A 15 5.77 -9.46 10.67
C GLY A 15 4.32 -9.17 10.31
N LEU A 16 4.09 -8.62 9.13
CA LEU A 16 2.78 -8.15 8.69
C LEU A 16 2.14 -9.14 7.70
N THR A 17 0.88 -9.48 7.93
CA THR A 17 0.05 -10.20 6.94
C THR A 17 -1.13 -9.35 6.49
N LEU A 18 -1.74 -9.68 5.34
CA LEU A 18 -2.98 -9.01 4.90
C LEU A 18 -4.12 -9.18 5.92
N SER A 19 -4.13 -10.27 6.68
CA SER A 19 -5.10 -10.48 7.76
C SER A 19 -4.87 -9.51 8.94
N ASP A 20 -3.62 -9.17 9.24
CA ASP A 20 -3.28 -8.15 10.24
C ASP A 20 -3.70 -6.75 9.80
N VAL A 21 -3.46 -6.42 8.52
CA VAL A 21 -3.91 -5.17 7.89
C VAL A 21 -5.43 -5.08 7.94
N ALA A 22 -6.14 -6.10 7.47
CA ALA A 22 -7.59 -6.14 7.43
C ALA A 22 -8.22 -5.99 8.82
N ARG A 23 -7.70 -6.74 9.82
CA ARG A 23 -8.16 -6.64 11.20
C ARG A 23 -7.96 -5.23 11.76
N HIS A 24 -6.78 -4.65 11.55
CA HIS A 24 -6.51 -3.32 12.07
C HIS A 24 -7.44 -2.26 11.47
N LEU A 25 -7.69 -2.31 10.15
CA LEU A 25 -8.62 -1.39 9.49
C LEU A 25 -10.05 -1.57 10.02
N ARG A 26 -10.53 -2.80 10.21
CA ARG A 26 -11.88 -3.05 10.76
C ARG A 26 -12.05 -2.53 12.20
N GLU A 27 -10.98 -2.56 12.98
CA GLU A 27 -11.00 -2.13 14.38
C GLU A 27 -10.85 -0.61 14.55
N ASN A 28 -10.23 0.08 13.59
CA ASN A 28 -9.79 1.48 13.76
C ASN A 28 -10.27 2.44 12.66
N ALA A 29 -10.96 1.94 11.63
CA ALA A 29 -11.54 2.75 10.56
C ALA A 29 -13.00 2.32 10.29
N PRO A 30 -13.85 3.24 9.80
CA PRO A 30 -15.25 2.94 9.49
C PRO A 30 -15.43 2.12 8.20
N TRP A 31 -14.34 1.76 7.53
CA TRP A 31 -14.36 1.16 6.20
C TRP A 31 -14.54 -0.34 6.23
N HIS A 32 -15.37 -0.86 5.32
CA HIS A 32 -15.41 -2.28 5.04
C HIS A 32 -14.13 -2.71 4.32
N VAL A 33 -13.64 -3.92 4.60
CA VAL A 33 -12.48 -4.51 3.93
C VAL A 33 -12.73 -5.96 3.56
N SER A 34 -12.37 -6.32 2.33
CA SER A 34 -12.58 -7.64 1.75
C SER A 34 -11.26 -8.20 1.24
N VAL A 35 -10.97 -9.46 1.52
CA VAL A 35 -9.81 -10.13 0.92
C VAL A 35 -10.15 -10.45 -0.52
N THR A 36 -9.22 -10.20 -1.43
CA THR A 36 -9.31 -10.50 -2.85
C THR A 36 -7.96 -11.01 -3.34
N GLU A 37 -7.88 -11.38 -4.60
CA GLU A 37 -6.63 -11.75 -5.25
C GLU A 37 -6.61 -11.24 -6.68
N TRP A 38 -5.42 -10.90 -7.16
CA TRP A 38 -5.17 -10.79 -8.59
C TRP A 38 -4.66 -12.13 -9.11
N SER A 39 -5.19 -12.58 -10.25
CA SER A 39 -4.75 -13.82 -10.90
C SER A 39 -4.36 -13.56 -12.36
N GLY A 40 -3.18 -14.02 -12.77
CA GLY A 40 -2.72 -13.90 -14.15
C GLY A 40 -1.45 -14.71 -14.39
N TYR A 41 -1.30 -15.26 -15.61
CA TYR A 41 -0.11 -16.03 -16.01
C TYR A 41 0.26 -17.20 -15.07
N GLY A 42 -0.72 -17.80 -14.39
CA GLY A 42 -0.52 -18.87 -13.42
C GLY A 42 -0.05 -18.40 -12.04
N ILE A 43 -0.01 -17.09 -11.80
CA ILE A 43 0.34 -16.47 -10.52
C ILE A 43 -0.93 -15.96 -9.87
N VAL A 44 -1.04 -16.15 -8.56
CA VAL A 44 -2.10 -15.60 -7.71
C VAL A 44 -1.42 -14.71 -6.66
N ILE A 45 -1.87 -13.46 -6.58
CA ILE A 45 -1.33 -12.47 -5.66
C ILE A 45 -2.44 -12.03 -4.71
N PRO A 46 -2.35 -12.35 -3.41
CA PRO A 46 -3.31 -11.91 -2.41
C PRO A 46 -3.32 -10.38 -2.28
N GLN A 47 -4.52 -9.83 -2.12
CA GLN A 47 -4.76 -8.39 -1.99
C GLN A 47 -5.88 -8.12 -0.98
N LEU A 48 -5.95 -6.88 -0.50
CA LEU A 48 -7.03 -6.40 0.35
C LEU A 48 -7.73 -5.23 -0.33
N LEU A 49 -9.04 -5.36 -0.56
CA LEU A 49 -9.88 -4.28 -1.03
C LEU A 49 -10.41 -3.46 0.16
N VAL A 50 -10.18 -2.15 0.12
CA VAL A 50 -10.70 -1.19 1.10
C VAL A 50 -11.83 -0.40 0.45
N HIS A 51 -13.00 -0.42 1.06
CA HIS A 51 -14.22 0.19 0.53
C HIS A 51 -14.43 1.61 1.09
N THR A 52 -13.52 2.52 0.75
CA THR A 52 -13.76 3.98 0.90
C THR A 52 -14.68 4.47 -0.24
N PRO A 53 -15.06 5.76 -0.32
CA PRO A 53 -15.80 6.28 -1.46
C PRO A 53 -15.08 6.09 -2.80
N ILE A 54 -13.73 5.99 -2.77
CA ILE A 54 -12.88 5.61 -3.91
C ILE A 54 -12.15 4.30 -3.55
N PRO A 55 -12.73 3.14 -3.87
CA PRO A 55 -12.16 1.85 -3.46
C PRO A 55 -10.76 1.60 -4.00
N PHE A 56 -9.90 1.05 -3.15
CA PHE A 56 -8.51 0.77 -3.50
C PHE A 56 -8.02 -0.57 -2.97
N LEU A 57 -6.96 -1.06 -3.59
CA LEU A 57 -6.30 -2.32 -3.25
C LEU A 57 -5.03 -2.04 -2.44
N ILE A 58 -4.77 -2.91 -1.47
CA ILE A 58 -3.52 -3.00 -0.73
C ILE A 58 -2.91 -4.36 -1.02
N GLN A 59 -1.63 -4.36 -1.40
CA GLN A 59 -0.82 -5.56 -1.58
C GLN A 59 0.44 -5.46 -0.73
N ILE A 60 0.86 -6.57 -0.12
CA ILE A 60 2.17 -6.65 0.54
C ILE A 60 3.20 -7.08 -0.50
N GLU A 61 4.32 -6.37 -0.55
CA GLU A 61 5.46 -6.70 -1.40
C GLU A 61 6.75 -6.61 -0.58
N ASP A 62 7.54 -7.68 -0.62
CA ASP A 62 8.74 -7.88 0.19
C ASP A 62 9.90 -8.48 -0.63
N ASP A 63 9.89 -8.24 -1.94
CA ASP A 63 10.95 -8.70 -2.83
C ASP A 63 12.29 -8.02 -2.45
N PRO A 64 13.29 -8.79 -1.99
CA PRO A 64 14.53 -8.24 -1.45
C PRO A 64 15.44 -7.63 -2.52
N ASP A 65 15.22 -7.95 -3.80
CA ASP A 65 16.00 -7.42 -4.90
C ASP A 65 15.36 -6.14 -5.47
N TRP A 66 14.06 -5.93 -5.24
CA TRP A 66 13.33 -4.81 -5.81
C TRP A 66 13.02 -3.68 -4.81
N VAL A 67 12.46 -4.00 -3.64
CA VAL A 67 12.01 -2.98 -2.68
C VAL A 67 13.17 -2.09 -2.18
N PRO A 68 14.34 -2.64 -1.81
CA PRO A 68 15.47 -1.80 -1.39
C PRO A 68 15.99 -0.90 -2.52
N GLY A 69 15.96 -1.37 -3.77
CA GLY A 69 16.38 -0.60 -4.93
C GLY A 69 15.47 0.61 -5.17
N GLU A 70 14.16 0.39 -5.12
CA GLU A 70 13.17 1.47 -5.28
C GLU A 70 13.27 2.52 -4.17
N ILE A 71 13.54 2.12 -2.91
CA ILE A 71 13.77 3.07 -1.82
C ILE A 71 14.94 4.01 -2.15
N GLN A 72 16.03 3.51 -2.73
CA GLN A 72 17.16 4.35 -3.13
C GLN A 72 16.77 5.32 -4.25
N GLU A 73 15.93 4.89 -5.19
CA GLU A 73 15.39 5.76 -6.23
C GLU A 73 14.53 6.88 -5.64
N ILE A 74 13.65 6.55 -4.69
CA ILE A 74 12.78 7.52 -3.98
C ILE A 74 13.60 8.56 -3.22
N ILE A 75 14.65 8.15 -2.49
CA ILE A 75 15.57 9.08 -1.82
C ILE A 75 16.13 10.11 -2.81
N GLY A 76 16.49 9.66 -4.01
CA GLY A 76 16.97 10.52 -5.09
C GLY A 76 15.89 11.41 -5.70
N TRP A 77 14.73 10.85 -6.05
CA TRP A 77 13.62 11.58 -6.71
C TRP A 77 13.01 12.65 -5.81
N GLU A 78 12.87 12.34 -4.53
CA GLU A 78 12.33 13.26 -3.51
C GLU A 78 13.40 14.21 -2.96
N ASN A 79 14.63 14.12 -3.48
CA ASN A 79 15.77 14.95 -3.13
C ASN A 79 16.01 14.99 -1.60
N LEU A 80 15.84 13.84 -0.95
CA LEU A 80 16.09 13.70 0.48
C LEU A 80 17.59 13.74 0.74
N ASP A 81 18.01 14.41 1.80
CA ASP A 81 19.41 14.34 2.25
C ASP A 81 19.74 12.88 2.61
N PRO A 82 20.70 12.21 1.93
CA PRO A 82 21.04 10.82 2.24
C PRO A 82 21.55 10.62 3.67
N ASN A 83 22.04 11.67 4.32
CA ASN A 83 22.46 11.64 5.73
C ASN A 83 21.37 12.13 6.69
N GLY A 84 20.25 12.61 6.15
CA GLY A 84 19.10 13.04 6.92
C GLY A 84 18.38 11.87 7.58
N GLU A 85 17.69 12.16 8.70
CA GLU A 85 16.99 11.17 9.50
C GLU A 85 15.98 10.35 8.67
N THR A 86 15.18 11.02 7.83
CA THR A 86 14.18 10.35 6.97
C THR A 86 14.81 9.37 6.00
N ALA A 87 15.85 9.78 5.26
CA ALA A 87 16.52 8.91 4.29
C ALA A 87 17.18 7.71 4.98
N GLN A 88 17.85 7.94 6.12
CA GLN A 88 18.46 6.89 6.93
C GLN A 88 17.43 5.92 7.52
N LYS A 89 16.24 6.41 7.91
CA LYS A 89 15.14 5.57 8.41
C LYS A 89 14.59 4.68 7.30
N ILE A 90 14.21 5.28 6.15
CA ILE A 90 13.59 4.51 5.07
C ILE A 90 14.58 3.57 4.37
N ALA A 91 15.87 3.89 4.32
CA ALA A 91 16.91 3.01 3.77
C ALA A 91 17.06 1.66 4.52
N GLN A 92 16.47 1.53 5.71
CA GLN A 92 16.46 0.29 6.50
C GLN A 92 15.22 -0.57 6.23
N TYR A 93 14.30 -0.13 5.38
CA TYR A 93 13.08 -0.84 5.06
C TYR A 93 13.32 -1.85 3.95
N ASP A 94 12.56 -2.94 3.98
CA ASP A 94 12.72 -4.09 3.08
C ASP A 94 11.38 -4.65 2.58
N ALA A 95 10.26 -4.04 2.95
CA ALA A 95 8.94 -4.38 2.46
C ALA A 95 8.06 -3.13 2.33
N ARG A 96 6.97 -3.24 1.57
CA ARG A 96 5.98 -2.19 1.40
C ARG A 96 4.54 -2.69 1.32
N LEU A 97 3.62 -1.79 1.64
CA LEU A 97 2.23 -1.87 1.22
C LEU A 97 2.09 -1.08 -0.09
N ALA A 98 1.80 -1.76 -1.19
CA ALA A 98 1.49 -1.13 -2.46
C ALA A 98 0.00 -0.76 -2.51
N ILE A 99 -0.30 0.52 -2.70
CA ILE A 99 -1.65 1.06 -2.79
C ILE A 99 -2.01 1.25 -4.26
N GLN A 100 -3.00 0.54 -4.74
CA GLN A 100 -3.31 0.43 -6.17
C GLN A 100 -4.77 0.76 -6.44
N SER A 101 -5.03 1.41 -7.57
CA SER A 101 -6.41 1.61 -8.04
C SER A 101 -7.05 0.28 -8.36
N THR A 102 -8.39 0.28 -8.33
CA THR A 102 -9.18 -0.84 -8.85
C THR A 102 -9.29 -0.80 -10.39
N THR A 103 -8.46 0.03 -11.06
CA THR A 103 -8.42 0.23 -12.52
C THR A 103 -7.17 -0.42 -13.15
N PRO A 104 -7.27 -1.08 -14.32
CA PRO A 104 -8.50 -1.44 -15.02
C PRO A 104 -9.36 -2.37 -14.17
N ASP A 105 -10.67 -2.39 -14.43
CA ASP A 105 -11.66 -3.18 -13.69
C ASP A 105 -11.11 -4.54 -13.31
N GLN A 106 -11.03 -4.77 -12.00
CA GLN A 106 -10.56 -6.05 -11.49
C GLN A 106 -11.73 -6.98 -11.23
N VAL A 107 -11.56 -8.23 -11.66
CA VAL A 107 -12.44 -9.33 -11.27
C VAL A 107 -11.98 -9.77 -9.88
N ILE A 108 -12.71 -9.35 -8.87
CA ILE A 108 -12.53 -9.78 -7.48
C ILE A 108 -13.26 -11.10 -7.31
N ASN A 109 -12.52 -12.14 -6.90
CA ASN A 109 -13.09 -13.43 -6.55
C ASN A 109 -12.80 -13.70 -5.07
N ASP A 110 -13.83 -13.81 -4.25
CA ASP A 110 -13.72 -14.12 -2.81
C ASP A 110 -14.03 -15.59 -2.49
N GLY A 111 -14.16 -16.44 -3.51
CA GLY A 111 -14.51 -17.86 -3.40
C GLY A 111 -16.01 -18.13 -3.23
N SER A 112 -16.83 -17.10 -3.02
CA SER A 112 -18.29 -17.17 -2.88
C SER A 112 -19.04 -16.28 -3.88
N SER A 113 -18.38 -15.26 -4.41
CA SER A 113 -18.89 -14.29 -5.35
C SER A 113 -17.80 -13.81 -6.31
N ILE A 114 -18.21 -13.45 -7.54
CA ILE A 114 -17.38 -12.73 -8.48
C ILE A 114 -17.90 -11.30 -8.51
N THR A 115 -17.11 -10.36 -8.01
CA THR A 115 -17.41 -8.93 -8.05
C THR A 115 -16.55 -8.27 -9.13
N VAL A 116 -17.17 -7.63 -10.11
CA VAL A 116 -16.45 -6.78 -11.06
C VAL A 116 -16.49 -5.36 -10.49
N SER A 117 -15.35 -4.83 -10.08
CA SER A 117 -15.27 -3.41 -9.70
C SER A 117 -15.23 -2.56 -10.97
N THR A 118 -16.38 -2.03 -11.39
CA THR A 118 -16.48 -1.06 -12.50
C THR A 118 -16.32 0.40 -12.03
N LEU A 119 -15.82 0.60 -10.81
CA LEU A 119 -15.70 1.90 -10.13
C LEU A 119 -14.27 2.45 -10.16
N GLY A 120 -13.40 1.92 -11.02
CA GLY A 120 -11.98 2.25 -11.04
C GLY A 120 -11.69 3.73 -11.33
N ALA A 121 -11.63 4.54 -10.28
CA ALA A 121 -11.10 5.90 -10.32
C ALA A 121 -9.61 5.89 -9.97
N ALA A 122 -8.88 6.87 -10.50
CA ALA A 122 -7.52 7.14 -10.02
C ALA A 122 -7.57 7.47 -8.53
N ILE A 123 -6.68 6.87 -7.75
CA ILE A 123 -6.52 7.18 -6.33
C ILE A 123 -5.58 8.37 -6.21
N ASP A 124 -6.00 9.35 -5.44
CA ASP A 124 -5.16 10.44 -4.96
C ASP A 124 -4.89 10.21 -3.46
N PRO A 125 -3.63 9.97 -3.03
CA PRO A 125 -3.30 9.80 -1.62
C PRO A 125 -3.57 11.03 -0.74
N CYS A 126 -3.77 12.21 -1.34
CA CYS A 126 -4.20 13.42 -0.63
C CYS A 126 -5.72 13.49 -0.39
N ASP A 127 -6.53 12.61 -0.99
CA ASP A 127 -7.94 12.48 -0.62
C ASP A 127 -8.06 12.14 0.87
N ALA A 128 -8.96 12.81 1.59
CA ALA A 128 -9.03 12.73 3.04
C ALA A 128 -9.30 11.30 3.54
N ASP A 129 -10.23 10.58 2.90
CA ASP A 129 -10.62 9.23 3.31
C ASP A 129 -9.49 8.22 3.04
N ILE A 130 -8.76 8.39 1.93
CA ILE A 130 -7.60 7.58 1.59
C ILE A 130 -6.43 7.90 2.53
N SER A 131 -6.09 9.18 2.70
CA SER A 131 -5.00 9.66 3.54
C SER A 131 -5.14 9.16 4.99
N ASP A 132 -6.35 9.22 5.54
CA ASP A 132 -6.64 8.71 6.89
C ASP A 132 -6.33 7.20 7.02
N VAL A 133 -6.67 6.41 6.00
CA VAL A 133 -6.32 4.97 5.96
C VAL A 133 -4.81 4.77 5.86
N LEU A 134 -4.13 5.51 4.98
CA LEU A 134 -2.68 5.39 4.81
C LEU A 134 -1.93 5.77 6.09
N MET A 135 -2.32 6.87 6.73
CA MET A 135 -1.73 7.32 7.99
C MET A 135 -1.99 6.35 9.14
N LEU A 136 -3.19 5.76 9.21
CA LEU A 136 -3.53 4.73 10.18
C LEU A 136 -2.59 3.51 10.03
N LEU A 137 -2.42 3.03 8.80
CA LEU A 137 -1.54 1.89 8.51
C LEU A 137 -0.06 2.22 8.74
N CYS A 138 0.39 3.40 8.32
CA CYS A 138 1.75 3.86 8.49
C CYS A 138 2.15 3.89 9.97
N ARG A 139 1.30 4.44 10.84
CA ARG A 139 1.52 4.45 12.30
C ARG A 139 1.56 3.06 12.90
N LYS A 140 0.69 2.14 12.44
CA LYS A 140 0.68 0.75 12.92
C LYS A 140 2.02 0.06 12.69
N ILE A 141 2.66 0.32 11.55
CA ILE A 141 3.86 -0.40 11.11
C ILE A 141 5.15 0.39 11.31
N ASP A 142 5.09 1.57 11.96
CA ASP A 142 6.21 2.52 12.08
C ASP A 142 6.88 2.76 10.71
N GLY A 143 6.03 3.00 9.70
CA GLY A 143 6.42 3.02 8.30
C GLY A 143 6.78 4.41 7.76
N ALA A 144 6.93 4.49 6.45
CA ALA A 144 6.94 5.75 5.71
C ALA A 144 6.08 5.65 4.45
N ILE A 145 5.24 6.66 4.23
CA ILE A 145 4.41 6.80 3.04
C ILE A 145 5.20 7.55 1.98
N HIS A 146 5.27 7.00 0.78
CA HIS A 146 5.62 7.72 -0.44
C HIS A 146 4.37 7.94 -1.28
N ASP A 147 4.07 9.18 -1.62
CA ASP A 147 2.96 9.53 -2.50
C ASP A 147 3.44 9.52 -3.96
N CYS A 148 3.00 8.53 -4.74
CA CYS A 148 3.45 8.36 -6.12
C CYS A 148 2.70 9.27 -7.11
N VAL A 149 1.67 10.00 -6.66
CA VAL A 149 0.83 10.88 -7.49
C VAL A 149 1.26 12.33 -7.33
N ASN A 150 1.41 12.78 -6.08
CA ASN A 150 1.72 14.16 -5.74
C ASN A 150 3.20 14.37 -5.35
N GLY A 151 3.93 13.28 -5.11
CA GLY A 151 5.28 13.31 -4.56
C GLY A 151 5.29 13.53 -3.05
N GLY A 152 6.46 13.34 -2.46
CA GLY A 152 6.71 13.56 -1.05
C GLY A 152 6.73 12.28 -0.21
N VAL A 153 7.46 12.36 0.90
CA VAL A 153 7.60 11.27 1.88
C VAL A 153 7.12 11.72 3.24
N THR A 154 6.22 10.95 3.84
CA THR A 154 5.71 11.18 5.21
C THR A 154 6.08 10.00 6.10
N VAL A 155 6.74 10.27 7.22
CA VAL A 155 7.17 9.24 8.17
C VAL A 155 6.17 9.11 9.31
N GLY A 156 5.82 7.86 9.67
CA GLY A 156 4.95 7.52 10.80
C GLY A 156 5.63 7.49 12.16
#